data_AF-A0A327NK11-F1
#
_entry.id   AF-A0A327NK11-F1
#
_cell.length_a   1.000
_cell.length_b   1.000
_cell.length_c   1.000
_cell.angle_alpha   90.00
_cell.angle_beta   90.00
_cell.angle_gamma   90.00
#
_symmetry.space_group_name_H-M   'P 1'
#
loop_
_entity.id
_entity.type
_entity.pdbx_description
1 polymer ?
#
loop_
_entity_poly.entity_id
_entity_poly.type
_entity_poly.pdbx_seq_one_letter_code
_entity_poly.pdbx_strand_id
1 'polypeptide(L)'
;MRPDIDVASTQLDQKDMTMEEGSRLEPMTLSYSLDRNLLNELYGDDIDYATSMFETFLEEVLPEFNTIEPLLEQQRWEDVRQLAHKLRPTLGMVGLSDMEMLLAQFEVAVETSVESKRIHRLWHLFHADLMSCKPLVEAEWQRLLTKTKS
;
A
#
# COMPACT_ATOMS: atom_id res chain seq x y z
N MET A 1 -43.31 -41.44 38.34
CA MET A 1 -42.17 -40.84 39.07
C MET A 1 -40.98 -40.87 38.13
N ARG A 2 -40.35 -39.70 37.94
CA ARG A 2 -39.26 -39.25 37.01
C ARG A 2 -37.94 -40.08 37.06
N PRO A 3 -36.86 -39.81 36.26
CA PRO A 3 -36.65 -38.92 35.08
C PRO A 3 -35.73 -39.48 33.93
N ASP A 4 -35.60 -38.69 32.85
CA ASP A 4 -34.44 -38.58 31.93
C ASP A 4 -33.13 -38.22 32.64
N ILE A 5 -31.98 -38.75 32.19
CA ILE A 5 -30.66 -38.08 32.27
C ILE A 5 -29.84 -38.39 31.00
N ASP A 6 -29.52 -37.32 30.29
CA ASP A 6 -28.46 -37.16 29.28
C ASP A 6 -27.07 -37.31 29.93
N VAL A 7 -26.18 -38.11 29.35
CA VAL A 7 -24.73 -37.94 29.58
C VAL A 7 -23.99 -38.16 28.26
N ALA A 8 -23.49 -37.04 27.75
CA ALA A 8 -22.59 -36.90 26.64
C ALA A 8 -21.23 -37.61 26.82
N SER A 9 -20.62 -37.87 25.66
CA SER A 9 -19.18 -37.79 25.36
C SER A 9 -18.23 -38.83 25.95
N THR A 10 -17.61 -39.61 25.07
CA THR A 10 -16.21 -40.01 25.23
C THR A 10 -15.50 -39.95 23.88
N GLN A 11 -14.36 -39.29 23.94
CA GLN A 11 -13.43 -38.83 22.91
C GLN A 11 -12.43 -39.93 22.55
N LEU A 12 -11.53 -39.61 21.59
CA LEU A 12 -10.31 -40.33 21.13
C LEU A 12 -10.56 -41.08 19.81
N ASP A 13 -9.81 -40.88 18.72
CA ASP A 13 -8.40 -40.48 18.56
C ASP A 13 -8.16 -40.10 17.07
N GLN A 14 -7.58 -38.94 16.74
CA GLN A 14 -6.16 -38.62 16.48
C GLN A 14 -5.83 -38.38 14.99
N LYS A 15 -5.40 -37.13 14.74
CA LYS A 15 -4.12 -36.76 14.10
C LYS A 15 -3.95 -36.90 12.57
N ASP A 16 -4.09 -35.75 11.92
CA ASP A 16 -3.36 -35.29 10.72
C ASP A 16 -3.35 -33.74 10.89
N MET A 17 -2.30 -32.99 11.30
CA MET A 17 -0.90 -32.87 10.81
C MET A 17 -0.89 -32.77 9.29
N THR A 18 -0.88 -31.59 8.64
CA THR A 18 0.13 -30.53 8.78
C THR A 18 -0.26 -29.27 7.99
N MET A 19 0.01 -28.11 8.59
CA MET A 19 0.55 -26.87 8.01
C MET A 19 0.36 -26.60 6.50
N GLU A 20 -0.42 -25.55 6.21
CA GLU A 20 -0.09 -24.58 5.14
C GLU A 20 -0.19 -23.19 5.80
N GLU A 21 0.85 -22.84 6.57
CA GLU A 21 1.12 -21.44 6.96
C GLU A 21 1.56 -20.67 5.71
N GLY A 22 0.61 -20.27 4.88
CA GLY A 22 0.83 -19.44 3.70
C GLY A 22 0.66 -17.96 4.01
N SER A 23 1.70 -17.33 4.57
CA SER A 23 1.88 -15.87 4.68
C SER A 23 0.75 -15.11 5.35
N ARG A 24 0.71 -15.18 6.69
CA ARG A 24 0.08 -14.14 7.49
C ARG A 24 0.92 -12.87 7.32
N LEU A 25 0.54 -12.03 6.36
CA LEU A 25 0.94 -10.63 6.39
C LEU A 25 0.23 -10.05 7.60
N GLU A 26 0.88 -10.15 8.77
CA GLU A 26 0.51 -9.32 9.91
C GLU A 26 0.39 -7.88 9.40
N PRO A 27 -0.65 -7.12 9.78
CA PRO A 27 -0.68 -5.69 9.48
C PRO A 27 0.54 -5.10 10.18
N MET A 28 1.63 -4.96 9.43
CA MET A 28 2.81 -4.31 9.92
C MET A 28 2.35 -2.88 10.12
N THR A 29 2.33 -2.45 11.38
CA THR A 29 2.18 -1.04 11.72
C THR A 29 3.46 -0.35 11.27
N LEU A 30 3.68 -0.31 9.95
CA LEU A 30 4.84 0.34 9.37
C LEU A 30 4.65 1.83 9.64
N SER A 31 5.51 2.36 10.51
CA SER A 31 5.61 3.79 10.66
C SER A 31 6.29 4.33 9.41
N TYR A 32 5.51 4.74 8.42
CA TYR A 32 6.03 5.38 7.23
C TYR A 32 6.62 6.76 7.56
N SER A 33 7.68 7.12 6.83
CA SER A 33 8.30 8.44 6.93
C SER A 33 8.76 8.90 5.56
N LEU A 34 8.76 10.21 5.32
CA LEU A 34 9.30 10.77 4.09
C LEU A 34 10.83 10.74 4.13
N ASP A 35 11.45 10.24 3.06
CA ASP A 35 12.90 10.27 2.90
C ASP A 35 13.39 11.70 2.69
N ARG A 36 13.82 12.33 3.78
CA ARG A 36 14.33 13.70 3.75
C ARG A 36 15.64 13.84 3.01
N ASN A 37 16.46 12.78 2.95
CA ASN A 37 17.73 12.83 2.24
C ASN A 37 17.46 12.89 0.73
N LEU A 38 16.56 12.02 0.24
CA LEU A 38 16.11 12.03 -1.15
C LEU A 38 15.49 13.37 -1.51
N LEU A 39 14.58 13.90 -0.68
CA LEU A 39 13.95 15.20 -0.92
C LEU A 39 14.97 16.33 -0.99
N ASN A 40 15.99 16.32 -0.13
CA ASN A 40 17.06 17.30 -0.16
C ASN A 40 17.97 17.15 -1.39
N GLU A 41 18.18 15.92 -1.88
CA GLU A 41 18.93 15.67 -3.11
C GLU A 41 18.16 16.13 -4.35
N LEU A 42 16.85 15.87 -4.41
CA LEU A 42 15.99 16.23 -5.53
C LEU A 42 15.77 17.73 -5.65
N TYR A 43 15.51 18.39 -4.52
CA TYR A 43 15.03 19.77 -4.51
C TYR A 43 16.03 20.76 -3.93
N GLY A 44 16.91 20.33 -3.02
CA GLY A 44 17.86 21.22 -2.34
C GLY A 44 17.19 22.46 -1.76
N ASP A 45 17.56 23.63 -2.29
CA ASP A 45 17.01 24.94 -1.91
C ASP A 45 15.86 25.42 -2.82
N ASP A 46 15.48 24.65 -3.85
CA ASP A 46 14.37 24.98 -4.76
C ASP A 46 13.01 24.59 -4.14
N ILE A 47 12.62 25.37 -3.13
CA ILE A 47 11.41 25.17 -2.34
C ILE A 47 10.15 25.38 -3.19
N ASP A 48 10.19 26.31 -4.16
CA ASP A 48 9.06 26.58 -5.06
C ASP A 48 8.78 25.36 -5.92
N TYR A 49 9.82 24.78 -6.54
CA TYR A 49 9.67 23.55 -7.31
C TYR A 49 9.20 22.37 -6.45
N ALA A 50 9.78 22.18 -5.27
CA ALA A 50 9.33 21.15 -4.33
C ALA A 50 7.84 21.32 -3.97
N THR A 51 7.41 22.54 -3.70
CA THR A 51 6.02 22.86 -3.35
C THR A 51 5.07 22.45 -4.48
N SER A 52 5.39 22.82 -5.72
CA SER A 52 4.60 22.44 -6.90
C SER A 52 4.54 20.92 -7.08
N MET A 53 5.65 20.20 -6.89
CA MET A 53 5.67 18.74 -7.04
C MET A 53 4.81 18.03 -6.00
N PHE A 54 4.82 18.50 -4.74
CA PHE A 54 3.96 17.97 -3.69
C PHE A 54 2.48 18.27 -3.94
N GLU A 55 2.16 19.48 -4.42
CA GLU A 55 0.80 19.87 -4.81
C GLU A 55 0.28 18.98 -5.94
N THR A 56 1.03 18.84 -7.03
CA THR A 56 0.68 17.95 -8.15
C THR A 56 0.49 16.51 -7.68
N PHE A 57 1.37 16.01 -6.80
CA PHE A 57 1.20 14.67 -6.25
C PHE A 57 -0.12 14.52 -5.48
N LEU A 58 -0.44 15.46 -4.60
CA LEU A 58 -1.65 15.40 -3.77
C LEU A 58 -2.94 15.57 -4.57
N GLU A 59 -2.96 16.48 -5.54
CA GLU A 59 -4.16 16.86 -6.28
C GLU A 59 -4.42 16.02 -7.52
N GLU A 60 -3.38 15.59 -8.23
CA GLU A 60 -3.51 14.90 -9.51
C GLU A 60 -3.16 13.41 -9.41
N VAL A 61 -2.02 13.10 -8.80
CA VAL A 61 -1.46 11.75 -8.82
C VAL A 61 -2.13 10.85 -7.78
N LEU A 62 -2.29 11.32 -6.55
CA LEU A 62 -2.84 10.52 -5.45
C LEU A 62 -4.26 10.01 -5.77
N PRO A 63 -5.17 10.80 -6.38
CA PRO A 63 -6.45 10.29 -6.85
C PRO A 63 -6.35 9.27 -7.99
N GLU A 64 -5.33 9.35 -8.85
CA GLU A 64 -5.13 8.44 -9.99
C GLU A 64 -4.94 6.99 -9.52
N PHE A 65 -4.37 6.75 -8.33
CA PHE A 65 -4.26 5.40 -7.74
C PHE A 65 -5.61 4.70 -7.59
N ASN A 66 -6.72 5.44 -7.40
CA ASN A 66 -8.05 4.84 -7.27
C ASN A 66 -8.53 4.16 -8.56
N THR A 67 -7.86 4.40 -9.69
CA THR A 67 -8.19 3.76 -10.97
C THR A 67 -7.62 2.35 -11.10
N ILE A 68 -6.70 1.91 -10.21
CA ILE A 68 -6.15 0.56 -10.23
C ILE A 68 -7.19 -0.48 -9.77
N GLU A 69 -7.97 -0.20 -8.72
CA GLU A 69 -9.00 -1.12 -8.21
C GLU A 69 -10.00 -1.58 -9.30
N PRO A 70 -10.67 -0.69 -10.06
CA PRO A 70 -11.60 -1.14 -11.10
C PRO A 70 -10.91 -1.91 -12.24
N LEU A 71 -9.62 -1.65 -12.51
CA LEU A 71 -8.87 -2.44 -13.49
C LEU A 71 -8.56 -3.85 -12.97
N LEU A 72 -8.27 -3.99 -11.67
CA LEU A 72 -8.10 -5.28 -11.01
C LEU A 72 -9.40 -6.11 -11.05
N GLU A 73 -10.54 -5.49 -10.72
CA GLU A 73 -11.86 -6.15 -10.79
C GLU A 73 -12.20 -6.65 -12.20
N GLN A 74 -11.79 -5.91 -13.22
CA GLN A 74 -11.96 -6.27 -14.63
C GLN A 74 -10.86 -7.20 -15.16
N GLN A 75 -9.90 -7.61 -14.32
CA GLN A 75 -8.76 -8.46 -14.68
C GLN A 75 -7.92 -7.85 -15.82
N ARG A 76 -7.84 -6.53 -15.89
CA ARG A 76 -7.05 -5.78 -16.88
C ARG A 76 -5.59 -5.67 -16.44
N TRP A 77 -4.91 -6.82 -16.31
CA TRP A 77 -3.58 -6.93 -15.68
C TRP A 77 -2.51 -6.07 -16.35
N GLU A 78 -2.50 -6.00 -17.68
CA GLU A 78 -1.52 -5.17 -18.39
C GLU A 78 -1.75 -3.67 -18.13
N ASP A 79 -3.00 -3.23 -18.08
CA ASP A 79 -3.33 -1.83 -17.77
C ASP A 79 -2.99 -1.50 -16.31
N VAL A 80 -3.23 -2.43 -15.37
CA VAL A 80 -2.80 -2.30 -13.96
C VAL A 80 -1.29 -2.11 -13.88
N ARG A 81 -0.53 -2.96 -14.58
CA ARG A 81 0.94 -2.91 -14.58
C ARG A 81 1.45 -1.60 -15.16
N GLN A 82 0.90 -1.16 -16.31
CA GLN A 82 1.30 0.09 -16.95
C GLN A 82 1.00 1.30 -16.07
N LEU A 83 -0.17 1.33 -15.44
CA LEU A 83 -0.56 2.41 -14.55
C LEU A 83 0.30 2.44 -13.29
N ALA A 84 0.52 1.29 -12.65
CA ALA A 84 1.40 1.19 -11.49
C ALA A 84 2.83 1.66 -11.84
N HIS A 85 3.37 1.25 -12.99
CA HIS A 85 4.68 1.68 -13.47
C HIS A 85 4.77 3.19 -13.68
N LYS A 86 3.71 3.80 -14.23
CA LYS A 86 3.61 5.26 -14.42
C LYS A 86 3.56 6.00 -13.09
N LEU A 87 2.78 5.50 -12.13
CA LEU A 87 2.60 6.14 -10.82
C LEU A 87 3.80 5.92 -9.90
N ARG A 88 4.52 4.81 -10.01
CA ARG A 88 5.65 4.46 -9.13
C ARG A 88 6.66 5.58 -8.90
N PRO A 89 7.29 6.19 -9.93
CA PRO A 89 8.31 7.21 -9.69
C PRO A 89 7.76 8.44 -8.94
N THR A 90 6.45 8.70 -8.99
CA THR A 90 5.83 9.84 -8.29
C THR A 90 5.86 9.70 -6.78
N LEU A 91 5.90 8.47 -6.25
CA LEU A 91 6.03 8.20 -4.83
C LEU A 91 7.41 8.64 -4.33
N GLY A 92 8.46 8.33 -5.10
CA GLY A 92 9.82 8.79 -4.82
C GLY A 92 9.94 10.32 -4.83
N MET A 93 9.22 11.01 -5.73
CA MET A 93 9.24 12.48 -5.82
C MET A 93 8.75 13.18 -4.53
N VAL A 94 7.88 12.53 -3.75
CA VAL A 94 7.41 13.04 -2.45
C VAL A 94 8.10 12.37 -1.26
N GLY A 95 9.15 11.57 -1.50
CA GLY A 95 9.93 10.91 -0.46
C GLY A 95 9.27 9.64 0.10
N LEU A 96 8.25 9.08 -0.55
CA LEU A 96 7.62 7.82 -0.15
C LEU A 96 8.35 6.60 -0.72
N SER A 97 9.66 6.50 -0.46
CA SER A 97 10.52 5.44 -1.02
C SER A 97 10.06 4.03 -0.66
N ASP A 98 9.52 3.83 0.55
CA ASP A 98 8.94 2.54 0.95
C ASP A 98 7.72 2.17 0.10
N MET A 99 6.84 3.14 -0.17
CA MET A 99 5.70 2.93 -1.07
C MET A 99 6.15 2.64 -2.49
N GLU A 100 7.18 3.34 -2.97
CA GLU A 100 7.75 3.11 -4.30
C GLU A 100 8.24 1.66 -4.44
N MET A 101 8.95 1.13 -3.43
CA MET A 101 9.39 -0.26 -3.39
C MET A 101 8.22 -1.25 -3.29
N LEU A 102 7.18 -0.95 -2.51
CA LEU A 102 6.00 -1.80 -2.42
C LEU A 102 5.23 -1.85 -3.75
N LEU A 103 5.10 -0.72 -4.44
CA LEU A 103 4.43 -0.69 -5.75
C LEU A 103 5.25 -1.45 -6.81
N ALA A 104 6.59 -1.37 -6.77
CA ALA A 104 7.45 -2.19 -7.62
C ALA A 104 7.24 -3.69 -7.38
N GLN A 105 7.10 -4.12 -6.12
CA GLN A 105 6.80 -5.51 -5.79
C GLN A 105 5.40 -5.92 -6.26
N PHE A 106 4.43 -5.02 -6.16
CA PHE A 106 3.09 -5.22 -6.71
C PHE A 106 3.12 -5.41 -8.24
N GLU A 107 3.87 -4.58 -8.98
CA GLU A 107 4.04 -4.73 -10.43
C GLU A 107 4.57 -6.13 -10.80
N VAL A 108 5.61 -6.59 -10.10
CA VAL A 108 6.18 -7.93 -10.31
C VAL A 108 5.14 -9.02 -9.98
N ALA A 109 4.34 -8.83 -8.93
CA ALA A 109 3.28 -9.77 -8.57
C ALA A 109 2.18 -9.82 -9.64
N VAL A 110 1.82 -8.69 -10.25
CA VAL A 110 0.84 -8.64 -11.35
C VAL A 110 1.37 -9.35 -12.59
N GLU A 111 2.66 -9.23 -12.89
CA GLU A 111 3.28 -9.86 -14.06
C GLU A 111 3.45 -11.38 -13.90
N THR A 112 3.78 -11.84 -12.68
CA THR A 112 4.19 -13.23 -12.44
C THR A 112 3.10 -14.11 -11.81
N SER A 113 2.11 -13.53 -11.13
CA SER A 113 1.12 -14.29 -10.36
C SER A 113 -0.04 -14.79 -11.23
N VAL A 114 -0.42 -16.04 -11.03
CA VAL A 114 -1.65 -16.63 -11.60
C VAL A 114 -2.85 -16.43 -10.65
N GLU A 115 -2.62 -16.00 -9.41
CA GLU A 115 -3.66 -15.89 -8.39
C GLU A 115 -4.17 -14.45 -8.23
N SER A 116 -5.30 -14.16 -8.88
CA SER A 116 -6.01 -12.87 -8.79
C SER A 116 -6.29 -12.45 -7.34
N LYS A 117 -6.73 -13.37 -6.48
CA LYS A 117 -7.03 -13.08 -5.06
C LYS A 117 -5.83 -12.50 -4.30
N ARG A 118 -4.63 -12.99 -4.59
CA ARG A 118 -3.39 -12.50 -3.99
C ARG A 118 -3.10 -11.08 -4.46
N ILE A 119 -3.27 -10.79 -5.75
CA ILE A 119 -3.06 -9.45 -6.31
C ILE A 119 -4.01 -8.44 -5.66
N HIS A 120 -5.31 -8.76 -5.55
CA HIS A 120 -6.27 -7.90 -4.86
C HIS A 120 -5.89 -7.63 -3.40
N ARG A 121 -5.46 -8.66 -2.66
CA ARG A 121 -5.01 -8.48 -1.28
C ARG A 121 -3.81 -7.54 -1.19
N LEU A 122 -2.80 -7.73 -2.04
CA LEU A 122 -1.61 -6.88 -2.07
C LEU A 122 -1.98 -5.42 -2.39
N TRP A 123 -2.88 -5.22 -3.35
CA TRP A 123 -3.38 -3.90 -3.70
C TRP A 123 -4.11 -3.22 -2.54
N HIS A 124 -5.03 -3.92 -1.85
CA HIS A 124 -5.73 -3.34 -0.70
C HIS A 124 -4.78 -2.95 0.43
N LEU A 125 -3.74 -3.76 0.69
CA LEU A 125 -2.72 -3.43 1.68
C LEU A 125 -1.92 -2.19 1.26
N PHE A 126 -1.43 -2.17 0.02
CA PHE A 126 -0.71 -1.01 -0.53
C PHE A 126 -1.55 0.27 -0.48
N HIS A 127 -2.81 0.20 -0.90
CA HIS A 127 -3.70 1.37 -0.94
C HIS A 127 -3.99 1.91 0.47
N ALA A 128 -4.24 1.02 1.44
CA ALA A 128 -4.43 1.42 2.83
C ALA A 128 -3.20 2.10 3.42
N ASP A 129 -2.00 1.59 3.10
CA ASP A 129 -0.73 2.16 3.54
C ASP A 129 -0.47 3.53 2.88
N LEU A 130 -0.74 3.66 1.59
CA LEU A 130 -0.65 4.92 0.87
C LEU A 130 -1.59 5.99 1.46
N MET A 131 -2.84 5.60 1.77
CA MET A 131 -3.80 6.51 2.42
C MET A 131 -3.35 6.91 3.84
N SER A 132 -2.64 6.03 4.55
CA SER A 132 -2.04 6.34 5.85
C SER A 132 -0.84 7.28 5.74
N CYS A 133 -0.13 7.28 4.60
CA CYS A 133 0.96 8.21 4.31
C CYS A 133 0.50 9.62 3.92
N LYS A 134 -0.71 9.76 3.37
CA LYS A 134 -1.28 11.05 2.95
C LYS A 134 -1.06 12.21 3.95
N PRO A 135 -1.38 12.09 5.25
CA PRO A 135 -1.17 13.19 6.20
C PRO A 135 0.31 13.59 6.37
N LEU A 136 1.26 12.69 6.11
CA LEU A 136 2.69 13.01 6.14
C LEU A 136 3.08 13.90 4.96
N VAL A 137 2.57 13.57 3.77
CA VAL A 137 2.80 14.35 2.54
C VAL A 137 2.15 15.73 2.66
N GLU A 138 0.92 15.79 3.16
CA GLU A 138 0.22 17.06 3.41
C GLU A 138 0.97 17.94 4.43
N ALA A 139 1.46 17.36 5.54
CA ALA A 139 2.21 18.11 6.54
C ALA A 139 3.52 18.69 5.97
N GLU A 140 4.23 17.92 5.13
CA GLU A 140 5.46 18.39 4.48
C GLU A 140 5.16 19.47 3.44
N TRP A 141 4.11 19.31 2.64
CA TRP A 141 3.65 20.33 1.70
C TRP A 141 3.31 21.65 2.42
N GLN A 142 2.59 21.59 3.54
CA GLN A 142 2.30 22.77 4.37
C GLN A 142 3.59 23.40 4.92
N ARG A 143 4.56 22.60 5.36
CA ARG A 143 5.87 23.09 5.80
C ARG A 143 6.57 23.88 4.70
N LEU A 144 6.57 23.38 3.46
CA LEU A 144 7.16 24.08 2.31
C LEU A 144 6.44 25.40 2.02
N LEU A 145 5.11 25.42 2.03
CA LEU A 145 4.30 26.63 1.85
C LEU A 145 4.55 27.72 2.90
N THR A 146 4.93 27.34 4.13
CA THR A 146 5.30 28.35 5.15
C THR A 146 6.67 28.97 4.90
N LYS A 147 7.57 28.25 4.22
CA LYS A 147 8.92 28.72 3.89
C LYS A 147 8.95 29.64 2.68
N THR A 148 8.06 29.46 1.71
CA THR A 148 7.94 30.35 0.53
C THR A 148 7.31 31.70 0.87
N LYS A 149 6.60 31.81 1.99
CA LYS A 149 5.92 33.03 2.45
C LYS A 149 6.75 33.94 3.37
N SER A 150 7.98 33.55 3.73
CA SER A 150 8.90 34.33 4.58
C SER A 150 10.05 34.91 3.78
#